data_AF-A0A920N8L4-F1
#
_entry.id   AF-A0A920N8L4-F1
#
_cell.length_a   1.000
_cell.length_b   1.000
_cell.length_c   1.000
_cell.angle_alpha   90.00
_cell.angle_beta   90.00
_cell.angle_gamma   90.00
#
_symmetry.space_group_name_H-M   'P 1'
#
loop_
_entity.id
_entity.type
_entity.pdbx_description
1 polymer ?
#
loop_
_entity_poly.entity_id
_entity_poly.type
_entity_poly.pdbx_seq_one_letter_code
_entity_poly.pdbx_strand_id
1 'polypeptide(L)'
;MGRCIEYIIELTRRGDALDLWKRSPDQPDDELTLDYFLDEVIIAGDPDEVTRQLQALRSEIGDFGSLVLVAHDFDDKADWLHSLDLFANEVLPALESN
;
A
#
# COMPACT_ATOMS: atom_id res chain seq x y z
N MET A 1 -11.25 4.48 3.33
CA MET A 1 -9.95 3.91 3.76
C MET A 1 -8.89 4.97 3.57
N GLY A 2 -8.01 5.21 4.56
CA GLY A 2 -6.89 6.18 4.41
C GLY A 2 -6.50 6.94 5.68
N ARG A 3 -7.42 7.08 6.64
CA ARG A 3 -7.12 7.72 7.95
C ARG A 3 -6.07 6.95 8.75
N CYS A 4 -5.99 5.64 8.55
CA CYS A 4 -4.94 4.80 9.12
C CYS A 4 -3.54 5.21 8.64
N ILE A 5 -3.41 5.62 7.37
CA ILE A 5 -2.13 6.06 6.79
C ILE A 5 -1.74 7.42 7.37
N GLU A 6 -2.67 8.37 7.42
CA GLU A 6 -2.42 9.65 8.09
C GLU A 6 -1.96 9.45 9.55
N TYR A 7 -2.58 8.52 10.27
CA TYR A 7 -2.15 8.14 11.61
C TYR A 7 -0.74 7.54 11.64
N ILE A 8 -0.38 6.65 10.72
CA ILE A 8 0.96 6.05 10.62
C ILE A 8 2.02 7.11 10.31
N ILE A 9 1.73 8.04 9.40
CA ILE A 9 2.62 9.16 9.06
C ILE A 9 2.88 10.00 10.32
N GLU A 10 1.83 10.38 11.03
CA GLU A 10 1.97 11.18 12.24
C GLU A 10 2.67 10.42 13.38
N LEU A 11 2.39 9.12 13.52
CA LEU A 11 3.05 8.27 14.51
C LEU A 11 4.56 8.17 14.25
N THR A 12 4.95 7.94 13.00
CA THR A 12 6.36 7.81 12.60
C THR A 12 7.10 9.14 12.68
N ARG A 13 6.43 10.26 12.37
CA ARG A 13 6.94 11.62 12.58
C ARG A 13 7.22 11.93 14.05
N ARG A 14 6.37 11.49 14.98
CA ARG A 14 6.58 11.70 16.43
C ARG A 14 7.62 10.77 17.06
N GLY A 15 7.86 9.62 16.45
CA GLY A 15 8.73 8.57 16.97
C GLY A 15 10.14 8.53 16.38
N ASP A 16 10.58 9.59 15.68
CA ASP A 16 11.86 9.66 14.96
C ASP A 16 12.09 8.51 13.97
N ALA A 17 11.00 7.96 13.40
CA ALA A 17 11.01 6.82 12.48
C ALA A 17 10.61 7.22 11.05
N LEU A 18 10.53 8.52 10.78
CA LEU A 18 10.03 9.05 9.50
C LEU A 18 10.95 8.69 8.32
N ASP A 19 12.26 8.54 8.56
CA ASP A 19 13.25 8.16 7.55
C ASP A 19 12.98 6.78 6.91
N LEU A 20 12.20 5.90 7.57
CA LEU A 20 11.81 4.60 7.03
C LEU A 20 11.01 4.69 5.73
N TRP A 21 10.35 5.83 5.49
CA TRP A 21 9.48 6.05 4.35
C TRP A 21 10.15 6.81 3.22
N LYS A 22 11.33 7.38 3.46
CA LYS A 22 12.02 8.19 2.46
C LYS A 22 12.61 7.31 1.37
N ARG A 23 12.47 7.76 0.13
CA ARG A 23 13.14 7.14 -1.02
C ARG A 23 14.66 7.36 -0.98
N SER A 24 15.11 8.46 -0.40
CA SER A 24 16.53 8.77 -0.22
C SER A 24 16.80 9.51 1.10
N PRO A 25 18.02 9.43 1.66
CA PRO A 25 18.35 10.12 2.90
C PRO A 25 18.17 11.64 2.87
N ASP A 26 18.28 12.25 1.68
CA ASP A 26 18.21 13.70 1.50
C ASP A 26 16.78 14.21 1.22
N GLN A 27 15.78 13.32 1.16
CA GLN A 27 14.39 13.70 0.94
C GLN A 27 13.87 14.50 2.15
N PRO A 28 13.24 15.67 1.93
CA PRO A 28 12.75 16.51 3.02
C PRO A 28 11.48 15.91 3.65
N ASP A 29 11.34 16.08 4.97
CA ASP A 29 10.25 15.49 5.75
C ASP A 29 8.86 16.00 5.36
N ASP A 30 8.75 17.19 4.78
CA ASP A 30 7.49 17.80 4.36
C ASP A 30 6.93 17.20 3.07
N GLU A 31 7.75 16.49 2.28
CA GLU A 31 7.30 15.72 1.12
C GLU A 31 6.57 14.42 1.51
N LEU A 32 6.76 13.92 2.74
CA LEU A 32 6.12 12.71 3.25
C LEU A 32 4.66 12.96 3.66
N THR A 33 3.85 13.22 2.64
CA THR A 33 2.42 13.51 2.69
C THR A 33 1.58 12.25 2.41
N LEU A 34 0.26 12.33 2.57
CA LEU A 34 -0.63 11.25 2.17
C LEU A 34 -0.50 10.92 0.67
N ASP A 35 -0.40 11.94 -0.19
CA ASP A 35 -0.23 11.76 -1.63
C ASP A 35 1.06 11.00 -1.95
N TYR A 36 2.17 11.36 -1.30
CA TYR A 36 3.42 10.59 -1.42
C TYR A 36 3.24 9.12 -1.04
N PHE A 37 2.53 8.83 0.05
CA PHE A 37 2.29 7.44 0.46
C PHE A 37 1.42 6.68 -0.54
N LEU A 38 0.40 7.33 -1.13
CA LEU A 38 -0.43 6.74 -2.18
C LEU A 38 0.37 6.44 -3.45
N ASP A 39 1.33 7.29 -3.78
CA ASP A 39 2.13 7.15 -5.00
C ASP A 39 3.31 6.18 -4.84
N GLU A 40 3.93 6.13 -3.66
CA GLU A 40 5.25 5.49 -3.47
C GLU A 40 5.25 4.29 -2.52
N VAL A 41 4.25 4.16 -1.65
CA VAL A 41 4.25 3.18 -0.55
C VAL A 41 3.07 2.22 -0.64
N ILE A 42 1.92 2.69 -1.08
CA ILE A 42 0.65 1.97 -1.00
C ILE A 42 0.27 1.43 -2.38
N ILE A 43 -0.11 0.16 -2.42
CA ILE A 43 -0.81 -0.41 -3.56
C ILE A 43 -2.31 -0.30 -3.32
N ALA A 44 -2.98 0.57 -4.06
CA ALA A 44 -4.42 0.81 -3.94
C ALA A 44 -5.03 1.24 -5.28
N GLY A 45 -6.32 0.98 -5.44
CA GLY A 45 -7.07 1.27 -6.65
C GLY A 45 -8.24 0.32 -6.82
N ASP A 46 -8.78 0.28 -8.03
CA ASP A 46 -9.64 -0.81 -8.47
C ASP A 46 -8.81 -2.10 -8.74
N PRO A 47 -9.45 -3.26 -8.97
CA PRO A 47 -8.74 -4.52 -9.18
C PRO A 47 -7.71 -4.50 -10.31
N ASP A 48 -8.00 -3.79 -11.41
CA ASP A 48 -7.10 -3.69 -12.57
C ASP A 48 -5.84 -2.90 -12.21
N GLU A 49 -6.00 -1.77 -11.53
CA GLU A 49 -4.89 -0.91 -11.12
C GLU A 49 -4.00 -1.58 -10.06
N VAL A 50 -4.61 -2.25 -9.07
CA VAL A 50 -3.87 -3.03 -8.07
C VAL A 50 -3.07 -4.17 -8.75
N THR A 51 -3.69 -4.88 -9.69
CA THR A 51 -3.01 -5.94 -10.45
C THR A 51 -1.83 -5.39 -11.24
N ARG A 52 -2.00 -4.25 -11.91
CA ARG A 52 -0.95 -3.58 -12.67
C ARG A 52 0.24 -3.19 -11.78
N GLN A 53 -0.03 -2.61 -10.61
CA GLN A 53 1.01 -2.22 -9.65
C GLN A 53 1.77 -3.44 -9.11
N LEU A 54 1.08 -4.54 -8.79
CA LEU A 54 1.73 -5.79 -8.34
C LEU A 54 2.60 -6.43 -9.42
N GLN A 55 2.15 -6.42 -10.69
CA GLN A 55 2.96 -6.90 -11.82
C GLN A 55 4.18 -6.01 -12.06
N ALA A 56 4.04 -4.70 -11.94
CA ALA A 56 5.15 -3.76 -12.02
C ALA A 56 6.18 -4.04 -10.92
N LEU A 57 5.72 -4.25 -9.68
CA LEU A 57 6.57 -4.62 -8.56
C LEU A 57 7.33 -5.94 -8.83
N ARG A 58 6.63 -7.01 -9.27
CA ARG A 58 7.28 -8.28 -9.64
C ARG A 58 8.32 -8.12 -10.74
N SER A 59 8.07 -7.23 -11.71
CA SER A 59 9.02 -6.94 -12.78
C SER A 59 10.29 -6.26 -12.27
N GLU A 60 10.19 -5.46 -11.21
CA GLU A 60 11.32 -4.75 -10.61
C GLU A 60 12.12 -5.61 -9.64
N ILE A 61 11.45 -6.34 -8.74
CA ILE A 61 12.10 -7.04 -7.62
C ILE A 61 12.15 -8.57 -7.76
N GLY A 62 11.49 -9.11 -8.78
CA GLY A 62 11.29 -10.55 -8.99
C GLY A 62 10.06 -11.11 -8.27
N ASP A 63 9.86 -12.42 -8.42
CA ASP A 63 8.67 -13.10 -7.90
C ASP A 63 8.69 -13.25 -6.37
N PHE A 64 7.50 -13.18 -5.78
CA PHE A 64 7.23 -13.49 -4.38
C PHE A 64 6.06 -14.47 -4.25
N GLY A 65 6.12 -15.33 -3.24
CA GLY A 65 5.14 -16.41 -3.06
C GLY A 65 3.88 -16.04 -2.28
N SER A 66 3.88 -14.94 -1.53
CA SER A 66 2.73 -14.58 -0.70
C SER A 66 2.61 -13.07 -0.53
N LEU A 67 1.39 -12.57 -0.63
CA LEU A 67 1.02 -11.19 -0.30
C LEU A 67 0.33 -11.19 1.07
N VAL A 68 0.85 -10.39 2.00
CA VAL A 68 0.27 -10.21 3.33
C VAL A 68 -0.46 -8.88 3.34
N LEU A 69 -1.79 -8.94 3.38
CA LEU A 69 -2.62 -7.73 3.43
C LEU A 69 -2.64 -7.21 4.87
N VAL A 70 -2.26 -5.95 5.03
CA VAL A 70 -2.26 -5.28 6.33
C VAL A 70 -3.61 -4.60 6.51
N ALA A 71 -4.39 -5.11 7.48
CA ALA A 71 -5.63 -4.49 7.90
C ALA A 71 -5.36 -3.46 8.99
N HIS A 72 -6.08 -2.33 8.93
CA HIS A 72 -6.07 -1.33 9.99
C HIS A 72 -7.46 -1.23 10.60
N ASP A 73 -7.59 -1.60 11.88
CA ASP A 73 -8.85 -1.73 12.61
C ASP A 73 -9.66 -0.42 12.80
N PHE A 74 -9.13 0.72 12.36
CA PHE A 74 -9.75 2.04 12.58
C PHE A 74 -10.62 2.55 11.43
N ASP A 75 -10.72 1.80 10.33
CA ASP A 75 -11.52 2.15 9.15
C ASP A 75 -12.82 1.31 9.06
N ASP A 76 -13.62 1.54 8.03
CA ASP A 76 -14.89 0.84 7.83
C ASP A 76 -14.68 -0.65 7.54
N LYS A 77 -15.26 -1.50 8.39
CA LYS A 77 -15.13 -2.95 8.29
C LYS A 77 -15.76 -3.52 7.01
N ALA A 78 -16.88 -2.97 6.55
CA ALA A 78 -17.56 -3.47 5.37
C ALA A 78 -16.73 -3.18 4.12
N ASP A 79 -16.17 -1.98 4.01
CA ASP A 79 -15.25 -1.61 2.93
C ASP A 79 -14.00 -2.51 2.93
N TRP A 80 -13.45 -2.80 4.12
CA TRP A 80 -12.29 -3.70 4.22
C TRP A 80 -12.60 -5.13 3.77
N LEU A 81 -13.72 -5.69 4.23
CA LEU A 81 -14.15 -7.03 3.79
C LEU A 81 -14.42 -7.08 2.29
N HIS A 82 -14.98 -6.01 1.72
CA HIS A 82 -15.17 -5.89 0.28
C HIS A 82 -13.83 -5.82 -0.46
N SER A 83 -12.86 -5.04 0.04
CA SER A 83 -11.50 -4.98 -0.53
C SER A 83 -10.81 -6.35 -0.50
N LEU A 84 -10.96 -7.13 0.58
CA LEU A 84 -10.45 -8.50 0.67
C LEU A 84 -11.12 -9.44 -0.34
N ASP A 85 -12.44 -9.30 -0.55
CA ASP A 85 -13.20 -10.09 -1.52
C ASP A 85 -12.74 -9.79 -2.96
N LEU A 86 -12.61 -8.51 -3.32
CA LEU A 86 -12.05 -8.09 -4.62
C LEU A 86 -10.62 -8.61 -4.81
N PHE A 87 -9.79 -8.53 -3.78
CA PHE A 87 -8.41 -9.02 -3.87
C PHE A 87 -8.37 -10.53 -4.12
N ALA A 88 -9.17 -11.31 -3.39
CA ALA A 88 -9.19 -12.76 -3.50
C ALA A 88 -9.79 -13.26 -4.82
N ASN A 89 -10.85 -12.60 -5.31
CA ASN A 89 -11.63 -13.09 -6.45
C ASN A 89 -11.26 -12.44 -7.79
N GLU A 90 -10.63 -11.26 -7.78
CA GLU A 90 -10.30 -10.51 -9.00
C GLU A 90 -8.79 -10.31 -9.15
N VAL A 91 -8.12 -9.77 -8.13
CA VAL A 91 -6.68 -9.44 -8.22
C VAL A 91 -5.79 -10.68 -8.26
N LEU A 92 -5.93 -11.60 -7.30
CA LEU A 92 -5.09 -12.80 -7.25
C LEU A 92 -5.19 -13.64 -8.54
N PRO A 93 -6.39 -13.98 -9.07
CA PRO A 93 -6.50 -14.71 -10.32
C PRO A 93 -5.87 -13.97 -11.51
N ALA A 94 -6.04 -12.66 -11.60
CA ALA A 94 -5.44 -11.85 -12.68
C ALA A 94 -3.91 -11.80 -12.58
N LEU A 95 -3.36 -11.81 -11.36
CA LEU A 95 -1.92 -11.83 -11.11
C LEU A 95 -1.26 -13.19 -11.42
N GLU A 96 -2.01 -14.30 -11.31
CA GLU A 96 -1.52 -15.67 -11.60
C GLU A 96 -1.73 -16.09 -13.06
N SER A 97 -2.62 -15.43 -13.78
CA SER A 97 -2.95 -15.78 -15.18
C SER A 97 -1.92 -15.30 -16.21
N ASN A 98 -0.80 -14.72 -15.77
CA ASN A 98 0.28 -14.14 -16.60
C ASN A 98 1.62 -14.85 -16.37
#